data_AF-A0A3Q1MMW5-F1
#
_entry.id   AF-A0A3Q1MMW5-F1
#
_cell.length_a   1.000
_cell.length_b   1.000
_cell.length_c   1.000
_cell.angle_alpha   90.00
_cell.angle_beta   90.00
_cell.angle_gamma   90.00
#
_symmetry.space_group_name_H-M   'P 1'
#
loop_
_entity.id
_entity.type
_entity.pdbx_description
1 polymer ?
#
loop_
_entity_poly.entity_id
_entity_poly.type
_entity_poly.pdbx_seq_one_letter_code
_entity_poly.pdbx_strand_id
1 'polypeptide(L)'
;MLVLTVAPCRITSLEMRDFAALRIRRGKAKVSTGLPTSRGRHTALRPTGWSLFHTSRACSSALHTAPARAPRPFSPPEPCWFCSSVASRGVWVLIRRMGFVKVVKNKAYFKRYQVKFRRRREGKTDYYARKRLVIQDKNKYNTPKYRMIVRVTNRDIICQIAYARIEGDMIVCAAYAHELPKYGVKVGLTNYAAAYCTGLLLARRLLNRFGMDKIYEGQVEVTGDEYNVESIDGQPGAFTCYLDAGLARTTTGNKVFGALKGAVDGGLSIPHSTKRFPGYDSESKEFSAEVHRKHIMGQNVADYMRYLIEEDEDAYKKQFSQYIKNNVTPDMMEEMYKKAHAAIRENPVYEKKPKKEVKKKRWNRPKMSLAQKKDRVAQKKASFLRAQERAAES
;
A
#
# COMPACT_ATOMS: atom_id res chain seq x y z
N MET A 1 35.03 46.80 42.25
CA MET A 1 34.96 46.05 43.53
C MET A 1 33.61 45.32 43.54
N LEU A 2 33.46 44.00 43.65
CA LEU A 2 34.39 42.85 43.59
C LEU A 2 34.01 41.99 42.34
N VAL A 3 34.78 41.08 41.72
CA VAL A 3 36.03 40.32 42.04
C VAL A 3 35.80 38.98 42.79
N LEU A 4 36.13 37.86 42.12
CA LEU A 4 36.14 36.45 42.58
C LEU A 4 34.74 35.84 42.87
N THR A 5 34.43 34.55 42.59
CA THR A 5 35.26 33.43 42.09
C THR A 5 34.42 32.43 41.28
N VAL A 6 35.01 31.80 40.27
CA VAL A 6 34.50 30.56 39.63
C VAL A 6 35.15 29.35 40.33
N ALA A 7 34.38 28.31 40.64
CA ALA A 7 34.89 27.05 41.20
C ALA A 7 34.73 25.89 40.18
N PRO A 8 35.79 25.09 39.90
CA PRO A 8 35.77 24.07 38.85
C PRO A 8 35.49 22.64 39.34
N CYS A 9 35.34 21.73 38.36
CA CYS A 9 35.21 20.28 38.47
C CYS A 9 36.04 19.58 39.56
N ARG A 10 35.47 18.50 40.12
CA ARG A 10 36.21 17.25 40.34
C ARG A 10 35.35 16.02 40.03
N ILE A 11 35.84 15.25 39.06
CA ILE A 11 35.44 13.86 38.81
C ILE A 11 36.28 13.01 39.75
N THR A 12 35.66 12.11 40.52
CA THR A 12 36.36 11.03 41.22
C THR A 12 35.71 9.71 40.92
N SER A 13 36.49 8.82 40.30
CA SER A 13 36.20 7.41 40.09
C SER A 13 35.95 6.68 41.39
N LEU A 14 34.98 5.77 41.41
CA LEU A 14 34.91 4.68 42.39
C LEU A 14 34.36 3.41 41.74
N GLU A 15 34.94 2.31 42.21
CA GLU A 15 35.27 1.12 41.45
C GLU A 15 34.13 0.10 41.24
N MET A 16 34.45 -0.90 40.41
CA MET A 16 33.72 -2.16 40.30
C MET A 16 33.72 -2.96 41.60
N ARG A 17 32.54 -3.46 41.98
CA ARG A 17 32.16 -4.68 42.74
C ARG A 17 30.70 -4.41 43.17
N ASP A 18 29.69 -5.24 42.91
CA ASP A 18 29.63 -6.67 43.18
C ASP A 18 28.92 -7.51 42.12
N PHE A 19 29.38 -8.77 42.00
CA PHE A 19 28.75 -9.84 41.23
C PHE A 19 28.01 -10.77 42.20
N ALA A 20 26.66 -10.77 42.22
CA ALA A 20 25.90 -11.69 43.07
C ALA A 20 24.57 -12.17 42.43
N ALA A 21 24.66 -13.33 41.76
CA ALA A 21 23.64 -14.38 41.65
C ALA A 21 22.13 -13.99 41.58
N LEU A 22 21.58 -13.87 40.35
CA LEU A 22 20.15 -14.14 40.12
C LEU A 22 19.93 -15.57 39.58
N ARG A 23 19.23 -16.37 40.39
CA ARG A 23 19.08 -17.84 40.27
C ARG A 23 18.19 -18.25 39.09
N ILE A 24 18.78 -18.84 38.04
CA ILE A 24 18.03 -19.41 36.91
C ILE A 24 17.24 -20.65 37.36
N ARG A 25 15.91 -20.56 37.40
CA ARG A 25 15.03 -21.73 37.56
C ARG A 25 14.99 -22.54 36.25
N ARG A 26 15.84 -23.57 36.16
CA ARG A 26 15.75 -24.61 35.11
C ARG A 26 14.50 -25.48 35.35
N GLY A 27 13.42 -25.19 34.62
CA GLY A 27 12.28 -26.10 34.52
C GLY A 27 12.61 -27.31 33.64
N LYS A 28 12.77 -28.49 34.23
CA LYS A 28 12.91 -29.76 33.48
C LYS A 28 11.58 -30.09 32.78
N ALA A 29 11.50 -29.92 31.47
CA ALA A 29 10.50 -30.59 30.64
C ALA A 29 11.10 -31.91 30.12
N LYS A 30 10.49 -33.05 30.47
CA LYS A 30 10.93 -34.36 29.98
C LYS A 30 10.74 -34.44 28.45
N VAL A 31 11.78 -34.86 27.75
CA VAL A 31 11.66 -35.42 26.40
C VAL A 31 11.13 -36.84 26.56
N SER A 32 10.00 -37.15 25.94
CA SER A 32 9.52 -38.52 25.76
C SER A 32 9.48 -38.85 24.27
N THR A 33 10.43 -39.67 23.85
CA THR A 33 10.47 -40.28 22.52
C THR A 33 9.30 -41.26 22.35
N GLY A 34 8.66 -41.25 21.17
CA GLY A 34 7.60 -42.20 20.85
C GLY A 34 7.06 -41.97 19.43
N LEU A 35 7.63 -42.66 18.44
CA LEU A 35 6.89 -42.98 17.22
C LEU A 35 5.82 -44.04 17.58
N PRO A 36 4.74 -44.12 16.79
CA PRO A 36 4.65 -45.33 15.99
C PRO A 36 4.31 -45.07 14.52
N THR A 37 5.04 -45.75 13.65
CA THR A 37 4.64 -46.02 12.26
C THR A 37 3.60 -47.13 12.22
N SER A 38 2.49 -46.93 11.50
CA SER A 38 1.75 -48.04 10.90
C SER A 38 1.12 -47.61 9.58
N ARG A 39 1.19 -48.51 8.59
CA ARG A 39 0.66 -48.31 7.23
C ARG A 39 -0.82 -48.67 7.21
N GLY A 40 -1.61 -47.97 6.40
CA GLY A 40 -3.01 -48.29 6.17
C GLY A 40 -3.51 -47.66 4.86
N ARG A 41 -3.29 -48.33 3.73
CA ARG A 41 -3.97 -48.01 2.48
C ARG A 41 -5.39 -48.56 2.57
N HIS A 42 -6.42 -47.76 2.31
CA HIS A 42 -7.67 -48.29 1.76
C HIS A 42 -8.25 -47.36 0.69
N THR A 43 -8.40 -47.93 -0.49
CA THR A 43 -9.10 -47.41 -1.66
C THR A 43 -10.56 -47.84 -1.63
N ALA A 44 -11.48 -46.90 -1.78
CA ALA A 44 -12.87 -47.13 -2.23
C ALA A 44 -13.37 -45.80 -2.82
N LEU A 45 -13.45 -45.67 -4.14
CA LEU A 45 -14.58 -46.03 -5.02
C LEU A 45 -15.69 -44.95 -5.05
N ARG A 46 -15.96 -44.47 -6.27
CA ARG A 46 -17.11 -43.61 -6.61
C ARG A 46 -18.41 -44.41 -6.58
N PRO A 47 -19.54 -43.71 -6.60
CA PRO A 47 -20.58 -44.04 -7.57
C PRO A 47 -20.91 -42.85 -8.50
N THR A 48 -20.83 -43.11 -9.81
CA THR A 48 -21.82 -42.63 -10.79
C THR A 48 -23.18 -43.22 -10.42
N GLY A 49 -24.36 -42.66 -10.69
CA GLY A 49 -24.81 -41.58 -11.58
C GLY A 49 -26.36 -41.67 -11.62
N TRP A 50 -26.99 -41.21 -12.71
CA TRP A 50 -28.46 -41.17 -12.95
C TRP A 50 -29.23 -40.10 -12.15
N SER A 51 -30.23 -39.41 -12.71
CA SER A 51 -30.71 -39.36 -14.11
C SER A 51 -31.43 -38.04 -14.40
N LEU A 52 -31.55 -37.70 -15.70
CA LEU A 52 -32.35 -36.56 -16.18
C LEU A 52 -33.81 -36.67 -15.73
N PHE A 53 -34.44 -35.51 -15.50
CA PHE A 53 -35.79 -35.27 -16.03
C PHE A 53 -35.86 -33.87 -16.64
N HIS A 54 -36.11 -33.82 -17.95
CA HIS A 54 -36.59 -32.62 -18.63
C HIS A 54 -38.11 -32.54 -18.45
N THR A 55 -38.63 -31.38 -18.10
CA THR A 55 -39.96 -30.96 -18.55
C THR A 55 -39.88 -29.55 -19.11
N SER A 56 -40.32 -29.40 -20.34
CA SER A 56 -40.36 -28.16 -21.09
C SER A 56 -41.60 -27.34 -20.72
N ARG A 57 -41.46 -26.02 -20.75
CA ARG A 57 -42.57 -25.13 -21.13
C ARG A 57 -42.03 -23.82 -21.68
N ALA A 58 -42.23 -23.62 -22.97
CA ALA A 58 -42.12 -22.30 -23.59
C ALA A 58 -43.37 -21.47 -23.26
N CYS A 59 -43.21 -20.16 -23.11
CA CYS A 59 -44.24 -19.19 -23.47
C CYS A 59 -43.57 -17.85 -23.81
N SER A 60 -44.17 -17.11 -24.74
CA SER A 60 -43.50 -16.05 -25.48
C SER A 60 -43.65 -14.64 -24.88
N SER A 61 -42.68 -13.79 -25.23
CA SER A 61 -42.83 -12.37 -25.59
C SER A 61 -43.72 -11.44 -24.72
N ALA A 62 -43.07 -10.49 -24.04
CA ALA A 62 -43.51 -9.09 -24.03
C ALA A 62 -42.30 -8.16 -23.79
N LEU A 63 -42.09 -7.19 -24.68
CA LEU A 63 -41.19 -6.06 -24.46
C LEU A 63 -41.75 -5.14 -23.37
N HIS A 64 -40.90 -4.57 -22.50
CA HIS A 64 -41.01 -3.17 -22.08
C HIS A 64 -39.67 -2.66 -21.52
N THR A 65 -39.25 -1.48 -21.98
CA THR A 65 -37.95 -0.85 -21.70
C THR A 65 -38.00 -0.04 -20.40
N ALA A 66 -37.04 -0.22 -19.49
CA ALA A 66 -36.80 0.69 -18.37
C ALA A 66 -35.30 0.69 -17.97
N PRO A 67 -34.71 1.86 -17.64
CA PRO A 67 -33.26 2.00 -17.52
C PRO A 67 -32.68 1.42 -16.22
N ALA A 68 -31.52 0.77 -16.34
CA ALA A 68 -30.79 0.19 -15.22
C ALA A 68 -30.23 1.28 -14.27
N ARG A 69 -30.80 1.41 -13.07
CA ARG A 69 -30.18 2.16 -11.96
C ARG A 69 -29.07 1.32 -11.30
N ALA A 70 -27.95 1.97 -11.01
CA ALA A 70 -26.79 1.36 -10.36
C ALA A 70 -27.13 0.69 -9.00
N PRO A 71 -26.41 -0.39 -8.62
CA PRO A 71 -26.67 -1.11 -7.37
C PRO A 71 -26.38 -0.22 -6.16
N ARG A 72 -27.41 0.01 -5.34
CA ARG A 72 -27.23 0.65 -4.02
C ARG A 72 -26.54 -0.33 -3.06
N PRO A 73 -25.73 0.16 -2.10
CA PRO A 73 -25.16 -0.71 -1.08
C PRO A 73 -26.27 -1.38 -0.27
N PHE A 74 -26.05 -2.63 0.12
CA PHE A 74 -26.97 -3.43 0.93
C PHE A 74 -27.22 -2.74 2.29
N SER A 75 -28.35 -2.03 2.40
CA SER A 75 -28.90 -1.61 3.69
C SER A 75 -29.41 -2.86 4.43
N PRO A 76 -29.19 -3.00 5.74
CA PRO A 76 -29.90 -4.02 6.52
C PRO A 76 -31.41 -3.74 6.49
N PRO A 77 -32.28 -4.76 6.56
CA PRO A 77 -33.72 -4.58 6.46
C PRO A 77 -34.24 -3.72 7.61
N GLU A 78 -34.99 -2.67 7.27
CA GLU A 78 -35.73 -1.88 8.24
C GLU A 78 -36.89 -2.73 8.82
N PRO A 79 -37.14 -2.69 10.14
CA PRO A 79 -38.27 -3.41 10.72
C PRO A 79 -39.58 -2.70 10.36
N CYS A 80 -40.52 -3.43 9.76
CA CYS A 80 -41.85 -2.93 9.46
C CYS A 80 -42.58 -2.51 10.75
N TRP A 81 -43.03 -1.26 10.83
CA TRP A 81 -43.81 -0.74 11.95
C TRP A 81 -45.30 -0.98 11.69
N PHE A 82 -45.87 -1.99 12.32
CA PHE A 82 -47.33 -2.13 12.39
C PHE A 82 -47.83 -1.39 13.63
N CYS A 83 -48.60 -0.32 13.42
CA CYS A 83 -49.16 0.49 14.50
C CYS A 83 -50.57 -0.01 14.84
N SER A 84 -50.72 -0.68 15.98
CA SER A 84 -52.03 -0.88 16.62
C SER A 84 -52.10 -0.06 17.89
N SER A 85 -53.06 0.87 17.92
CA SER A 85 -53.36 1.73 19.06
C SER A 85 -54.12 0.96 20.14
N VAL A 86 -53.51 0.78 21.31
CA VAL A 86 -54.24 0.63 22.57
C VAL A 86 -53.60 1.55 23.60
N ALA A 87 -54.37 2.49 24.12
CA ALA A 87 -53.88 3.46 25.09
C ALA A 87 -53.84 2.86 26.50
N SER A 88 -52.65 2.76 27.10
CA SER A 88 -52.46 2.76 28.56
C SER A 88 -51.00 2.99 28.95
N ARG A 89 -50.78 4.06 29.72
CA ARG A 89 -49.61 4.37 30.58
C ARG A 89 -48.24 3.87 30.09
N GLY A 90 -47.51 4.74 29.42
CA GLY A 90 -46.21 4.44 28.85
C GLY A 90 -45.11 4.15 29.86
N VAL A 91 -44.65 2.89 29.86
CA VAL A 91 -43.21 2.60 29.95
C VAL A 91 -42.84 1.89 28.66
N TRP A 92 -42.13 2.56 27.75
CA TRP A 92 -41.52 1.91 26.58
C TRP A 92 -40.34 1.05 27.04
N VAL A 93 -40.64 -0.11 27.64
CA VAL A 93 -39.66 -1.18 27.81
C VAL A 93 -39.30 -1.66 26.41
N LEU A 94 -38.20 -1.14 25.88
CA LEU A 94 -37.64 -1.62 24.62
C LEU A 94 -37.08 -3.03 24.85
N ILE A 95 -37.96 -4.05 24.80
CA ILE A 95 -37.60 -5.46 25.00
C ILE A 95 -36.58 -5.84 23.93
N ARG A 96 -35.33 -5.89 24.36
CA ARG A 96 -34.18 -6.11 23.50
C ARG A 96 -34.22 -7.56 23.00
N ARG A 97 -34.66 -7.77 21.75
CA ARG A 97 -34.79 -9.07 21.03
C ARG A 97 -33.47 -9.86 20.82
N MET A 98 -32.55 -9.84 21.79
CA MET A 98 -31.28 -10.58 21.79
C MET A 98 -30.96 -11.19 23.17
N GLY A 99 -31.98 -11.53 23.96
CA GLY A 99 -31.83 -12.10 25.31
C GLY A 99 -31.25 -13.52 25.39
N PHE A 100 -31.24 -14.27 24.27
CA PHE A 100 -30.91 -15.70 24.25
C PHE A 100 -29.58 -16.05 23.55
N VAL A 101 -28.83 -15.07 23.03
CA VAL A 101 -27.58 -15.32 22.29
C VAL A 101 -26.35 -15.11 23.17
N LYS A 102 -25.51 -16.14 23.28
CA LYS A 102 -24.25 -16.10 24.05
C LYS A 102 -23.33 -14.97 23.53
N VAL A 103 -22.94 -14.05 24.40
CA VAL A 103 -22.07 -12.92 24.05
C VAL A 103 -20.66 -13.43 23.71
N VAL A 104 -20.35 -13.46 22.41
CA VAL A 104 -19.05 -13.95 21.88
C VAL A 104 -17.89 -13.00 22.24
N LYS A 105 -18.10 -11.69 22.11
CA LYS A 105 -17.10 -10.65 22.43
C LYS A 105 -17.13 -10.28 23.92
N ASN A 106 -16.95 -11.27 24.79
CA ASN A 106 -17.01 -11.10 26.25
C ASN A 106 -15.64 -10.71 26.86
N LYS A 107 -15.62 -10.45 28.19
CA LYS A 107 -14.39 -10.11 28.94
C LYS A 107 -13.30 -11.18 28.80
N ALA A 108 -13.68 -12.46 28.72
CA ALA A 108 -12.75 -13.58 28.52
C ALA A 108 -12.13 -13.58 27.12
N TYR A 109 -12.90 -13.28 26.07
CA TYR A 109 -12.40 -13.09 24.70
C TYR A 109 -11.30 -12.04 24.65
N PHE A 110 -11.54 -10.84 25.19
CA PHE A 110 -10.55 -9.77 25.16
C PHE A 110 -9.29 -10.06 25.98
N LYS A 111 -9.40 -10.78 27.11
CA LYS A 111 -8.23 -11.24 27.90
C LYS A 111 -7.30 -12.18 27.11
N ARG A 112 -7.84 -13.00 26.20
CA ARG A 112 -7.07 -13.97 25.39
C ARG A 112 -6.85 -13.56 23.93
N TYR A 113 -7.29 -12.36 23.54
CA TYR A 113 -7.24 -11.95 22.13
C TYR A 113 -5.83 -11.50 21.72
N GLN A 114 -5.09 -12.39 21.06
CA GLN A 114 -3.79 -12.05 20.51
C GLN A 114 -3.94 -11.20 19.23
N VAL A 115 -3.54 -9.93 19.33
CA VAL A 115 -3.54 -9.01 18.17
C VAL A 115 -2.48 -9.40 17.15
N LYS A 116 -2.83 -9.35 15.86
CA LYS A 116 -1.84 -9.42 14.77
C LYS A 116 -0.95 -8.16 14.76
N PHE A 117 0.24 -8.26 14.16
CA PHE A 117 1.18 -7.12 14.06
C PHE A 117 0.53 -5.85 13.51
N ARG A 118 0.98 -4.67 13.98
CA ARG A 118 0.39 -3.35 13.66
C ARG A 118 0.12 -3.17 12.16
N ARG A 119 1.14 -3.31 11.30
CA ARG A 119 0.99 -3.16 9.84
C ARG A 119 0.08 -4.20 9.16
N ARG A 120 -0.13 -5.38 9.77
CA ARG A 120 -1.07 -6.40 9.25
C ARG A 120 -2.51 -6.05 9.60
N ARG A 121 -2.75 -5.46 10.78
CA ARG A 121 -4.06 -4.88 11.19
C ARG A 121 -4.43 -3.65 10.37
N GLU A 122 -3.43 -2.81 10.02
CA GLU A 122 -3.60 -1.70 9.08
C GLU A 122 -3.76 -2.14 7.61
N GLY A 123 -3.62 -3.43 7.29
CA GLY A 123 -3.76 -3.94 5.92
C GLY A 123 -2.67 -3.49 4.94
N LYS A 124 -1.49 -3.05 5.42
CA LYS A 124 -0.42 -2.45 4.59
C LYS A 124 0.74 -3.37 4.25
N THR A 125 0.81 -4.56 4.85
CA THR A 125 1.96 -5.48 4.70
C THR A 125 1.54 -6.91 4.97
N ASP A 126 1.82 -7.78 4.01
CA ASP A 126 1.96 -9.20 4.26
C ASP A 126 3.38 -9.51 4.75
N TYR A 127 3.47 -10.20 5.89
CA TYR A 127 4.73 -10.61 6.48
C TYR A 127 5.29 -11.89 5.84
N TYR A 128 4.46 -12.69 5.17
CA TYR A 128 4.87 -13.92 4.50
C TYR A 128 5.68 -13.63 3.22
N ALA A 129 5.21 -12.69 2.40
CA ALA A 129 5.97 -12.11 1.29
C ALA A 129 7.23 -11.37 1.79
N ARG A 130 7.08 -10.45 2.78
CA ARG A 130 8.20 -9.66 3.31
C ARG A 130 9.34 -10.54 3.83
N LYS A 131 9.04 -11.66 4.53
CA LYS A 131 10.06 -12.60 5.05
C LYS A 131 10.99 -13.10 3.94
N ARG A 132 10.48 -13.40 2.75
CA ARG A 132 11.27 -13.91 1.62
C ARG A 132 12.07 -12.82 0.91
N LEU A 133 11.44 -11.66 0.71
CA LEU A 133 12.06 -10.55 0.00
C LEU A 133 13.23 -9.93 0.78
N VAL A 134 13.08 -9.76 2.10
CA VAL A 134 13.98 -8.90 2.88
C VAL A 134 15.10 -9.62 3.61
N ILE A 135 14.96 -10.91 3.90
CA ILE A 135 16.00 -11.67 4.61
C ILE A 135 17.16 -11.93 3.65
N GLN A 136 18.36 -11.63 4.14
CA GLN A 136 19.64 -11.89 3.48
C GLN A 136 20.21 -13.23 3.96
N ASP A 137 21.02 -13.86 3.11
CA ASP A 137 21.75 -15.09 3.47
C ASP A 137 22.80 -14.79 4.53
N LYS A 138 22.88 -15.62 5.58
CA LYS A 138 23.70 -15.33 6.77
C LYS A 138 25.21 -15.26 6.47
N ASN A 139 25.68 -16.00 5.47
CA ASN A 139 27.07 -15.99 5.00
C ASN A 139 27.48 -14.67 4.32
N LYS A 140 26.52 -13.81 3.93
CA LYS A 140 26.77 -12.47 3.39
C LYS A 140 26.83 -11.38 4.47
N TYR A 141 26.63 -11.75 5.75
CA TYR A 141 26.73 -10.89 6.93
C TYR A 141 26.05 -9.51 6.79
N ASN A 142 26.84 -8.46 6.53
CA ASN A 142 26.38 -7.08 6.49
C ASN A 142 25.91 -6.57 5.12
N THR A 143 26.07 -7.37 4.05
CA THR A 143 25.71 -6.96 2.67
C THR A 143 24.21 -6.68 2.58
N PRO A 144 23.78 -5.44 2.28
CA PRO A 144 22.37 -5.07 2.24
C PRO A 144 21.65 -5.76 1.07
N LYS A 145 20.45 -6.29 1.34
CA LYS A 145 19.56 -6.81 0.30
C LYS A 145 18.59 -5.70 -0.13
N TYR A 146 18.89 -5.06 -1.26
CA TYR A 146 18.10 -3.94 -1.77
C TYR A 146 16.80 -4.42 -2.41
N ARG A 147 15.73 -3.65 -2.19
CA ARG A 147 14.44 -3.86 -2.85
C ARG A 147 13.82 -2.56 -3.34
N MET A 148 13.23 -2.60 -4.53
CA MET A 148 12.47 -1.55 -5.15
C MET A 148 11.01 -1.66 -4.71
N ILE A 149 10.62 -0.82 -3.75
CA ILE A 149 9.26 -0.71 -3.24
C ILE A 149 8.47 0.19 -4.19
N VAL A 150 7.51 -0.39 -4.91
CA VAL A 150 6.59 0.36 -5.77
C VAL A 150 5.19 0.37 -5.14
N ARG A 151 4.63 1.55 -4.91
CA ARG A 151 3.28 1.73 -4.35
C ARG A 151 2.52 2.77 -5.18
N VAL A 152 1.56 2.29 -5.96
CA VAL A 152 0.59 3.13 -6.66
C VAL A 152 -0.51 3.54 -5.68
N THR A 153 -0.80 4.83 -5.62
CA THR A 153 -1.96 5.40 -4.90
C THR A 153 -2.93 6.02 -5.91
N ASN A 154 -4.06 6.53 -5.44
CA ASN A 154 -5.09 7.09 -6.32
C ASN A 154 -4.66 8.37 -7.07
N ARG A 155 -3.60 9.07 -6.63
CA ARG A 155 -3.15 10.35 -7.21
C ARG A 155 -1.62 10.51 -7.32
N ASP A 156 -0.86 9.52 -6.90
CA ASP A 156 0.62 9.55 -6.88
C ASP A 156 1.18 8.13 -7.01
N ILE A 157 2.36 8.00 -7.61
CA ILE A 157 3.13 6.76 -7.67
C ILE A 157 4.39 6.95 -6.85
N ILE A 158 4.62 6.06 -5.90
CA ILE A 158 5.74 6.13 -4.96
C ILE A 158 6.70 4.98 -5.28
N CYS A 159 7.92 5.33 -5.66
CA CYS A 159 8.99 4.39 -5.97
C CYS A 159 10.16 4.64 -5.02
N GLN A 160 10.62 3.62 -4.31
CA GLN A 160 11.68 3.75 -3.28
C GLN A 160 12.64 2.55 -3.34
N ILE A 161 13.93 2.79 -3.15
CA ILE A 161 14.92 1.72 -2.92
C ILE A 161 15.28 1.69 -1.45
N ALA A 162 15.11 0.52 -0.83
CA ALA A 162 15.35 0.34 0.60
C ALA A 162 15.97 -1.02 0.92
N TYR A 163 16.61 -1.11 2.08
CA TYR A 163 17.07 -2.36 2.70
C TYR A 163 16.70 -2.37 4.19
N ALA A 164 16.69 -3.54 4.83
CA ALA A 164 16.34 -3.63 6.25
C ALA A 164 17.56 -3.53 7.18
N ARG A 165 17.36 -2.84 8.31
CA ARG A 165 18.16 -2.93 9.54
C ARG A 165 17.22 -3.36 10.69
N ILE A 166 17.79 -3.58 11.88
CA ILE A 166 17.05 -4.04 13.07
C ILE A 166 16.04 -2.98 13.54
N GLU A 167 16.40 -1.70 13.48
CA GLU A 167 15.56 -0.57 13.86
C GLU A 167 14.41 -0.29 12.87
N GLY A 168 14.59 -0.59 11.59
CA GLY A 168 13.67 -0.24 10.51
C GLY A 168 14.25 -0.46 9.12
N ASP A 169 13.49 -0.10 8.09
CA ASP A 169 14.00 -0.04 6.72
C ASP A 169 14.73 1.29 6.48
N MET A 170 15.94 1.23 5.94
CA MET A 170 16.68 2.40 5.46
C MET A 170 16.31 2.65 4.01
N ILE A 171 15.79 3.84 3.70
CA ILE A 171 15.51 4.28 2.34
C ILE A 171 16.76 4.94 1.78
N VAL A 172 17.31 4.39 0.70
CA VAL A 172 18.43 4.96 -0.04
C VAL A 172 17.93 6.08 -0.94
N CYS A 173 17.03 5.75 -1.87
CA CYS A 173 16.51 6.68 -2.86
C CYS A 173 14.97 6.63 -2.89
N ALA A 174 14.36 7.74 -3.28
CA ALA A 174 12.92 7.86 -3.48
C ALA A 174 12.64 8.74 -4.71
N ALA A 175 11.58 8.42 -5.43
CA ALA A 175 11.00 9.17 -6.53
C ALA A 175 9.47 9.12 -6.43
N TYR A 176 8.81 10.20 -6.86
CA TYR A 176 7.36 10.37 -6.75
C TYR A 176 6.79 10.94 -8.05
N ALA A 177 5.56 10.55 -8.41
CA ALA A 177 4.92 11.08 -9.61
C ALA A 177 4.60 12.59 -9.47
N HIS A 178 4.35 13.08 -8.26
CA HIS A 178 4.18 14.53 -8.02
C HIS A 178 5.46 15.37 -8.24
N GLU A 179 6.61 14.75 -8.52
CA GLU A 179 7.83 15.45 -9.00
C GLU A 179 7.88 15.56 -10.53
N LEU A 180 7.18 14.69 -11.26
CA LEU A 180 7.18 14.63 -12.73
C LEU A 180 6.77 15.93 -13.45
N PRO A 181 5.90 16.81 -12.89
CA PRO A 181 5.62 18.12 -13.49
C PRO A 181 6.84 19.02 -13.68
N LYS A 182 7.94 18.79 -12.95
CA LYS A 182 9.22 19.49 -13.19
C LYS A 182 9.86 19.12 -14.54
N TYR A 183 9.62 17.90 -15.02
CA TYR A 183 10.20 17.33 -16.24
C TYR A 183 9.18 17.35 -17.41
N GLY A 184 8.15 18.20 -17.34
CA GLY A 184 7.17 18.41 -18.41
C GLY A 184 5.84 17.66 -18.25
N VAL A 185 5.77 16.57 -17.50
CA VAL A 185 4.54 15.77 -17.33
C VAL A 185 3.61 16.42 -16.29
N LYS A 186 2.82 17.41 -16.71
CA LYS A 186 1.93 18.20 -15.82
C LYS A 186 0.70 17.42 -15.32
N VAL A 187 0.19 16.47 -16.12
CA VAL A 187 -1.05 15.71 -15.86
C VAL A 187 -0.83 14.21 -16.04
N GLY A 188 -1.81 13.37 -15.68
CA GLY A 188 -1.74 11.92 -15.93
C GLY A 188 -0.87 11.12 -14.95
N LEU A 189 -0.48 11.70 -13.81
CA LEU A 189 0.52 11.20 -12.84
C LEU A 189 0.32 9.77 -12.27
N THR A 190 -0.76 9.07 -12.65
CA THR A 190 -1.07 7.71 -12.19
C THR A 190 -1.30 6.70 -13.32
N ASN A 191 -0.96 7.01 -14.58
CA ASN A 191 -1.02 6.09 -15.72
C ASN A 191 0.23 5.16 -15.77
N TYR A 192 0.38 4.38 -16.85
CA TYR A 192 1.53 3.48 -17.04
C TYR A 192 2.80 4.25 -17.41
N ALA A 193 2.70 5.24 -18.29
CA ALA A 193 3.80 6.13 -18.70
C ALA A 193 4.44 6.89 -17.52
N ALA A 194 3.63 7.46 -16.62
CA ALA A 194 4.10 8.10 -15.40
C ALA A 194 4.76 7.07 -14.45
N ALA A 195 4.26 5.83 -14.39
CA ALA A 195 4.92 4.77 -13.62
C ALA A 195 6.34 4.51 -14.16
N TYR A 196 6.47 4.36 -15.47
CA TYR A 196 7.76 4.25 -16.16
C TYR A 196 8.68 5.43 -15.86
N CYS A 197 8.21 6.67 -16.03
CA CYS A 197 8.96 7.88 -15.69
C CYS A 197 9.44 7.90 -14.23
N THR A 198 8.61 7.50 -13.26
CA THR A 198 9.04 7.42 -11.84
C THR A 198 10.08 6.32 -11.59
N GLY A 199 10.04 5.23 -12.35
CA GLY A 199 11.05 4.17 -12.30
C GLY A 199 12.41 4.66 -12.84
N LEU A 200 12.39 5.28 -14.01
CA LEU A 200 13.56 5.88 -14.66
C LEU A 200 14.21 6.96 -13.77
N LEU A 201 13.39 7.85 -13.20
CA LEU A 201 13.85 8.88 -12.27
C LEU A 201 14.49 8.28 -11.00
N LEU A 202 13.94 7.18 -10.47
CA LEU A 202 14.53 6.50 -9.31
C LEU A 202 15.90 5.90 -9.64
N ALA A 203 16.03 5.27 -10.81
CA ALA A 203 17.26 4.64 -11.29
C ALA A 203 18.37 5.66 -11.52
N ARG A 204 18.13 6.69 -12.35
CA ARG A 204 19.13 7.73 -12.63
C ARG A 204 19.54 8.49 -11.36
N ARG A 205 18.59 8.77 -10.45
CA ARG A 205 18.88 9.40 -9.14
C ARG A 205 19.69 8.51 -8.19
N LEU A 206 19.56 7.19 -8.30
CA LEU A 206 20.36 6.24 -7.53
C LEU A 206 21.79 6.14 -8.10
N LEU A 207 21.93 5.97 -9.42
CA LEU A 207 23.23 5.83 -10.07
C LEU A 207 24.06 7.10 -9.95
N ASN A 208 23.45 8.28 -10.14
CA ASN A 208 24.12 9.57 -9.95
C ASN A 208 24.60 9.76 -8.49
N ARG A 209 23.81 9.33 -7.50
CA ARG A 209 24.23 9.35 -6.08
C ARG A 209 25.42 8.42 -5.79
N PHE A 210 25.55 7.33 -6.51
CA PHE A 210 26.67 6.38 -6.37
C PHE A 210 27.82 6.63 -7.35
N GLY A 211 27.73 7.63 -8.24
CA GLY A 211 28.76 7.93 -9.24
C GLY A 211 28.89 6.89 -10.37
N MET A 212 27.83 6.12 -10.65
CA MET A 212 27.80 5.04 -11.66
C MET A 212 26.90 5.37 -12.86
N ASP A 213 26.52 6.64 -13.01
CA ASP A 213 25.55 7.12 -14.00
C ASP A 213 26.07 7.16 -15.44
N LYS A 214 27.38 7.35 -15.62
CA LYS A 214 28.09 7.25 -16.91
C LYS A 214 28.40 5.81 -17.34
N ILE A 215 28.44 4.89 -16.38
CA ILE A 215 28.76 3.47 -16.63
C ILE A 215 27.50 2.75 -17.11
N TYR A 216 26.42 2.86 -16.33
CA TYR A 216 25.15 2.20 -16.62
C TYR A 216 24.12 3.23 -17.10
N GLU A 217 24.28 3.68 -18.36
CA GLU A 217 23.31 4.58 -19.01
C GLU A 217 21.96 3.92 -19.31
N GLY A 218 21.94 2.58 -19.34
CA GLY A 218 20.77 1.79 -19.67
C GLY A 218 20.33 1.99 -21.12
N GLN A 219 19.03 1.87 -21.37
CA GLN A 219 18.47 1.97 -22.72
C GLN A 219 18.02 3.41 -23.01
N VAL A 220 18.77 4.13 -23.86
CA VAL A 220 18.47 5.54 -24.23
C VAL A 220 17.16 5.64 -25.01
N GLU A 221 17.00 4.81 -26.04
CA GLU A 221 15.80 4.76 -26.88
C GLU A 221 14.87 3.64 -26.45
N VAL A 222 13.63 3.99 -26.13
CA VAL A 222 12.67 3.02 -25.57
C VAL A 222 12.05 2.15 -26.67
N THR A 223 12.59 0.95 -26.87
CA THR A 223 12.01 -0.05 -27.79
C THR A 223 10.82 -0.80 -27.20
N GLY A 224 10.76 -0.94 -25.87
CA GLY A 224 9.74 -1.73 -25.16
C GLY A 224 10.10 -3.22 -24.97
N ASP A 225 11.22 -3.68 -25.52
CA ASP A 225 11.64 -5.08 -25.51
C ASP A 225 12.23 -5.55 -24.16
N GLU A 226 12.57 -6.84 -24.03
CA GLU A 226 13.34 -7.35 -22.89
C GLU A 226 14.76 -6.73 -22.90
N TYR A 227 15.13 -6.12 -21.77
CA TYR A 227 16.46 -5.54 -21.58
C TYR A 227 16.88 -5.87 -20.14
N ASN A 228 18.10 -6.36 -19.96
CA ASN A 228 18.70 -6.59 -18.65
C ASN A 228 20.12 -6.01 -18.70
N VAL A 229 20.45 -5.14 -17.75
CA VAL A 229 21.81 -4.58 -17.66
C VAL A 229 22.77 -5.61 -17.09
N GLU A 230 23.80 -5.93 -17.87
CA GLU A 230 24.93 -6.77 -17.46
C GLU A 230 26.02 -5.91 -16.78
N SER A 231 26.90 -6.55 -16.01
CA SER A 231 28.02 -5.83 -15.39
C SER A 231 29.22 -5.80 -16.34
N ILE A 232 29.92 -4.67 -16.37
CA ILE A 232 31.10 -4.48 -17.22
C ILE A 232 32.35 -4.89 -16.45
N ASP A 233 33.17 -5.75 -17.03
CA ASP A 233 34.42 -6.20 -16.41
C ASP A 233 35.38 -5.04 -16.13
N GLY A 234 36.04 -5.08 -14.97
CA GLY A 234 36.92 -4.01 -14.50
C GLY A 234 36.21 -2.77 -13.94
N GLN A 235 34.88 -2.69 -14.01
CA GLN A 235 34.08 -1.59 -13.44
C GLN A 235 33.21 -2.06 -12.25
N PRO A 236 32.71 -1.15 -11.40
CA PRO A 236 31.76 -1.52 -10.35
C PRO A 236 30.53 -2.21 -10.93
N GLY A 237 30.14 -3.36 -10.39
CA GLY A 237 29.01 -4.15 -10.90
C GLY A 237 27.65 -3.43 -10.83
N ALA A 238 26.75 -3.78 -11.75
CA ALA A 238 25.45 -3.15 -11.88
C ALA A 238 24.61 -3.29 -10.59
N PHE A 239 23.88 -2.23 -10.21
CA PHE A 239 23.15 -2.21 -8.94
C PHE A 239 22.00 -3.23 -8.93
N THR A 240 22.18 -4.33 -8.21
CA THR A 240 21.17 -5.40 -8.08
C THR A 240 20.05 -5.02 -7.12
N CYS A 241 18.79 -5.13 -7.55
CA CYS A 241 17.63 -4.77 -6.74
C CYS A 241 16.43 -5.70 -7.02
N TYR A 242 15.62 -6.01 -6.00
CA TYR A 242 14.45 -6.90 -6.15
C TYR A 242 13.11 -6.15 -6.06
N LEU A 243 12.13 -6.48 -6.89
CA LEU A 243 10.82 -5.84 -6.84
C LEU A 243 10.00 -6.22 -5.58
N ASP A 244 9.52 -5.23 -4.84
CA ASP A 244 8.53 -5.37 -3.77
C ASP A 244 7.21 -4.74 -4.24
N ALA A 245 6.31 -5.56 -4.79
CA ALA A 245 4.93 -5.17 -5.18
C ALA A 245 3.95 -5.07 -3.99
N GLY A 246 4.38 -5.49 -2.79
CA GLY A 246 3.59 -5.41 -1.56
C GLY A 246 2.34 -6.28 -1.55
N LEU A 247 1.17 -5.64 -1.69
CA LEU A 247 -0.14 -6.28 -1.70
C LEU A 247 -0.87 -6.12 -3.05
N ALA A 248 -0.23 -5.49 -4.04
CA ALA A 248 -0.79 -5.39 -5.37
C ALA A 248 -0.82 -6.78 -6.04
N ARG A 249 -1.94 -7.11 -6.69
CA ARG A 249 -2.03 -8.34 -7.48
C ARG A 249 -1.22 -8.17 -8.77
N THR A 250 -0.27 -9.07 -8.99
CA THR A 250 0.65 -9.06 -10.13
C THR A 250 0.02 -9.68 -11.39
N THR A 251 -1.05 -9.06 -11.89
CA THR A 251 -1.60 -9.33 -13.23
C THR A 251 -0.68 -8.77 -14.31
N THR A 252 -0.87 -9.24 -15.55
CA THR A 252 -0.33 -8.61 -16.76
C THR A 252 -0.78 -7.14 -16.84
N GLY A 253 0.06 -6.27 -17.40
CA GLY A 253 -0.23 -4.85 -17.59
C GLY A 253 -0.31 -3.99 -16.33
N ASN A 254 0.01 -4.53 -15.14
CA ASN A 254 -0.03 -3.73 -13.91
C ASN A 254 1.07 -2.64 -13.91
N LYS A 255 0.70 -1.40 -13.61
CA LYS A 255 1.58 -0.22 -13.50
C LYS A 255 2.80 -0.40 -12.58
N VAL A 256 2.74 -1.34 -11.63
CA VAL A 256 3.91 -1.75 -10.84
C VAL A 256 5.07 -2.23 -11.73
N PHE A 257 4.76 -2.91 -12.84
CA PHE A 257 5.74 -3.37 -13.82
C PHE A 257 6.20 -2.25 -14.77
N GLY A 258 5.37 -1.24 -15.03
CA GLY A 258 5.81 -0.02 -15.74
C GLY A 258 6.95 0.68 -15.00
N ALA A 259 6.82 0.83 -13.67
CA ALA A 259 7.90 1.34 -12.84
C ALA A 259 9.14 0.42 -12.82
N LEU A 260 8.96 -0.91 -12.83
CA LEU A 260 10.07 -1.85 -12.97
C LEU A 260 10.82 -1.64 -14.28
N LYS A 261 10.13 -1.60 -15.43
CA LYS A 261 10.76 -1.43 -16.74
C LYS A 261 11.49 -0.10 -16.84
N GLY A 262 10.90 1.00 -16.37
CA GLY A 262 11.59 2.29 -16.30
C GLY A 262 12.86 2.26 -15.43
N ALA A 263 12.86 1.50 -14.33
CA ALA A 263 14.04 1.35 -13.48
C ALA A 263 15.14 0.47 -14.10
N VAL A 264 14.74 -0.56 -14.87
CA VAL A 264 15.63 -1.42 -15.65
C VAL A 264 16.27 -0.65 -16.80
N ASP A 265 15.47 0.06 -17.61
CA ASP A 265 15.94 0.89 -18.73
C ASP A 265 16.78 2.08 -18.25
N GLY A 266 16.63 2.48 -16.98
CA GLY A 266 17.46 3.46 -16.30
C GLY A 266 18.80 2.93 -15.76
N GLY A 267 19.13 1.66 -15.97
CA GLY A 267 20.42 1.05 -15.62
C GLY A 267 20.46 0.26 -14.29
N LEU A 268 19.32 -0.18 -13.74
CA LEU A 268 19.31 -1.08 -12.57
C LEU A 268 19.15 -2.54 -12.96
N SER A 269 19.94 -3.43 -12.34
CA SER A 269 19.81 -4.87 -12.52
C SER A 269 18.67 -5.41 -11.65
N ILE A 270 17.49 -5.59 -12.25
CA ILE A 270 16.30 -6.15 -11.59
C ILE A 270 15.88 -7.43 -12.32
N PRO A 271 15.99 -8.61 -11.69
CA PRO A 271 15.61 -9.86 -12.33
C PRO A 271 14.09 -9.89 -12.56
N HIS A 272 13.69 -10.07 -13.81
CA HIS A 272 12.28 -10.05 -14.24
C HIS A 272 12.06 -10.99 -15.43
N SER A 273 10.85 -10.95 -16.00
CA SER A 273 10.48 -11.66 -17.23
C SER A 273 9.36 -10.87 -17.90
N THR A 274 9.37 -10.83 -19.23
CA THR A 274 8.41 -10.12 -20.09
C THR A 274 6.93 -10.48 -19.86
N LYS A 275 6.64 -11.68 -19.32
CA LYS A 275 5.30 -12.24 -19.06
C LYS A 275 4.30 -11.35 -18.29
N ARG A 276 4.75 -10.27 -17.62
CA ARG A 276 3.88 -9.39 -16.83
C ARG A 276 3.70 -7.99 -17.41
N PHE A 277 4.37 -7.65 -18.49
CA PHE A 277 4.16 -6.37 -19.19
C PHE A 277 2.86 -6.36 -20.01
N PRO A 278 2.32 -5.17 -20.36
CA PRO A 278 1.37 -5.04 -21.46
C PRO A 278 1.99 -5.58 -22.76
N GLY A 279 1.21 -6.24 -23.62
CA GLY A 279 1.70 -6.83 -24.88
C GLY A 279 2.12 -8.30 -24.78
N TYR A 280 2.15 -8.90 -23.58
CA TYR A 280 2.21 -10.36 -23.44
C TYR A 280 0.82 -10.97 -23.60
N ASP A 281 0.64 -11.84 -24.59
CA ASP A 281 -0.57 -12.65 -24.73
C ASP A 281 -0.41 -13.99 -24.00
N SER A 282 -1.47 -14.44 -23.34
CA SER A 282 -1.49 -15.71 -22.60
C SER A 282 -1.74 -16.94 -23.46
N GLU A 283 -2.33 -16.78 -24.65
CA GLU A 283 -2.74 -17.89 -25.51
C GLU A 283 -1.58 -18.32 -26.42
N SER A 284 -1.05 -17.40 -27.23
CA SER A 284 0.19 -17.57 -28.01
C SER A 284 1.43 -17.74 -27.13
N LYS A 285 1.43 -17.12 -25.93
CA LYS A 285 2.59 -16.96 -25.02
C LYS A 285 3.68 -16.04 -25.58
N GLU A 286 3.39 -15.30 -26.64
CA GLU A 286 4.31 -14.37 -27.29
C GLU A 286 4.25 -12.97 -26.65
N PHE A 287 5.29 -12.17 -26.89
CA PHE A 287 5.42 -10.82 -26.34
C PHE A 287 5.59 -9.79 -27.47
N SER A 288 4.60 -8.91 -27.63
CA SER A 288 4.68 -7.77 -28.54
C SER A 288 5.34 -6.57 -27.84
N ALA A 289 6.63 -6.38 -28.13
CA ALA A 289 7.40 -5.21 -27.68
C ALA A 289 6.78 -3.89 -28.15
N GLU A 290 6.18 -3.86 -29.36
CA GLU A 290 5.46 -2.70 -29.87
C GLU A 290 4.31 -2.28 -28.95
N VAL A 291 3.40 -3.21 -28.60
CA VAL A 291 2.27 -2.92 -27.70
C VAL A 291 2.77 -2.42 -26.34
N HIS A 292 3.89 -2.96 -25.84
CA HIS A 292 4.50 -2.45 -24.62
C HIS A 292 5.00 -1.00 -24.78
N ARG A 293 5.69 -0.69 -25.88
CA ARG A 293 6.15 0.67 -26.22
C ARG A 293 4.98 1.66 -26.32
N LYS A 294 3.87 1.28 -26.96
CA LYS A 294 2.64 2.10 -27.02
C LYS A 294 2.12 2.46 -25.61
N HIS A 295 2.17 1.51 -24.67
CA HIS A 295 1.80 1.75 -23.27
C HIS A 295 2.80 2.62 -22.49
N ILE A 296 4.10 2.52 -22.79
CA ILE A 296 5.13 3.38 -22.17
C ILE A 296 4.99 4.83 -22.65
N MET A 297 4.73 5.04 -23.94
CA MET A 297 4.50 6.39 -24.50
C MET A 297 3.09 6.93 -24.25
N GLY A 298 2.21 6.14 -23.62
CA GLY A 298 0.84 6.56 -23.30
C GLY A 298 -0.10 6.68 -24.51
N GLN A 299 0.24 6.09 -25.66
CA GLN A 299 -0.60 6.12 -26.87
C GLN A 299 -1.99 5.56 -26.59
N ASN A 300 -2.12 4.51 -25.77
CA ASN A 300 -3.42 3.97 -25.36
C ASN A 300 -4.33 4.98 -24.62
N VAL A 301 -3.76 6.03 -24.00
CA VAL A 301 -4.52 7.15 -23.43
C VAL A 301 -4.87 8.17 -24.52
N ALA A 302 -3.98 8.37 -25.51
CA ALA A 302 -4.25 9.20 -26.69
C ALA A 302 -5.41 8.63 -27.52
N ASP A 303 -5.39 7.33 -27.79
CA ASP A 303 -6.42 6.61 -28.55
C ASP A 303 -7.78 6.71 -27.85
N TYR A 304 -7.80 6.55 -26.52
CA TYR A 304 -9.02 6.75 -25.72
C TYR A 304 -9.49 8.22 -25.70
N MET A 305 -8.57 9.19 -25.80
CA MET A 305 -8.96 10.60 -25.99
C MET A 305 -9.56 10.84 -27.39
N ARG A 306 -8.98 10.30 -28.47
CA ARG A 306 -9.55 10.40 -29.84
C ARG A 306 -10.95 9.80 -29.90
N TYR A 307 -11.10 8.57 -29.42
CA TYR A 307 -12.39 7.86 -29.36
C TYR A 307 -13.46 8.67 -28.62
N LEU A 308 -13.13 9.31 -27.48
CA LEU A 308 -14.08 10.16 -26.76
C LEU A 308 -14.39 11.48 -27.49
N ILE A 309 -13.46 12.05 -28.26
CA ILE A 309 -13.71 13.26 -29.05
C ILE A 309 -14.68 12.96 -30.20
N GLU A 310 -14.58 11.78 -30.81
CA GLU A 310 -15.43 11.33 -31.92
C GLU A 310 -16.84 10.91 -31.46
N GLU A 311 -16.97 10.27 -30.29
CA GLU A 311 -18.25 9.71 -29.82
C GLU A 311 -19.04 10.61 -28.84
N ASP A 312 -18.38 11.24 -27.86
CA ASP A 312 -19.04 11.99 -26.78
C ASP A 312 -18.12 13.09 -26.20
N GLU A 313 -18.23 14.28 -26.77
CA GLU A 313 -17.45 15.46 -26.37
C GLU A 313 -17.71 15.89 -24.90
N ASP A 314 -18.88 15.57 -24.33
CA ASP A 314 -19.20 15.92 -22.94
C ASP A 314 -18.60 14.91 -21.95
N ALA A 315 -18.57 13.62 -22.30
CA ALA A 315 -17.74 12.65 -21.60
C ALA A 315 -16.25 13.00 -21.69
N TYR A 316 -15.77 13.47 -22.86
CA TYR A 316 -14.40 13.95 -23.03
C TYR A 316 -14.09 15.11 -22.07
N LYS A 317 -14.89 16.19 -22.09
CA LYS A 317 -14.74 17.34 -21.18
C LYS A 317 -14.73 16.92 -19.71
N LYS A 318 -15.61 15.98 -19.32
CA LYS A 318 -15.71 15.47 -17.95
C LYS A 318 -14.47 14.67 -17.53
N GLN A 319 -14.03 13.72 -18.34
CA GLN A 319 -12.93 12.81 -18.04
C GLN A 319 -11.56 13.51 -18.13
N PHE A 320 -11.38 14.35 -19.15
CA PHE A 320 -10.09 14.96 -19.51
C PHE A 320 -10.02 16.47 -19.23
N SER A 321 -10.92 17.02 -18.42
CA SER A 321 -10.93 18.44 -17.97
C SER A 321 -9.55 19.02 -17.60
N GLN A 322 -8.69 18.26 -16.91
CA GLN A 322 -7.34 18.71 -16.56
C GLN A 322 -6.36 18.70 -17.72
N TYR A 323 -6.55 17.86 -18.74
CA TYR A 323 -5.73 17.85 -19.96
C TYR A 323 -6.07 19.08 -20.81
N ILE A 324 -7.36 19.35 -21.01
CA ILE A 324 -7.87 20.56 -21.67
C ILE A 324 -7.31 21.80 -20.98
N LYS A 325 -7.40 21.89 -19.63
CA LYS A 325 -6.87 23.02 -18.85
C LYS A 325 -5.35 23.24 -19.01
N ASN A 326 -4.59 22.21 -19.35
CA ASN A 326 -3.13 22.28 -19.52
C ASN A 326 -2.70 22.23 -21.00
N ASN A 327 -3.64 22.34 -21.94
CA ASN A 327 -3.43 22.30 -23.39
C ASN A 327 -2.69 21.04 -23.87
N VAL A 328 -3.04 19.87 -23.32
CA VAL A 328 -2.47 18.57 -23.72
C VAL A 328 -3.41 17.88 -24.71
N THR A 329 -3.00 17.80 -25.98
CA THR A 329 -3.71 17.07 -27.05
C THR A 329 -3.26 15.60 -27.14
N PRO A 330 -4.03 14.72 -27.82
CA PRO A 330 -3.65 13.31 -27.99
C PRO A 330 -2.28 13.13 -28.68
N ASP A 331 -2.04 13.87 -29.77
CA ASP A 331 -0.83 13.75 -30.60
C ASP A 331 0.44 14.19 -29.86
N MET A 332 0.34 15.20 -28.99
CA MET A 332 1.49 15.73 -28.25
C MET A 332 1.94 14.84 -27.08
N MET A 333 1.17 13.82 -26.69
CA MET A 333 1.51 13.01 -25.51
C MET A 333 2.79 12.18 -25.67
N GLU A 334 3.05 11.59 -26.84
CA GLU A 334 4.28 10.82 -27.04
C GLU A 334 5.53 11.71 -26.94
N GLU A 335 5.48 12.90 -27.56
CA GLU A 335 6.58 13.86 -27.50
C GLU A 335 6.80 14.40 -26.07
N MET A 336 5.71 14.62 -25.31
CA MET A 336 5.77 15.00 -23.89
C MET A 336 6.53 13.96 -23.06
N TYR A 337 6.28 12.66 -23.22
CA TYR A 337 7.01 11.63 -22.49
C TYR A 337 8.46 11.47 -22.96
N LYS A 338 8.74 11.57 -24.27
CA LYS A 338 10.12 11.60 -24.79
C LYS A 338 10.94 12.75 -24.19
N LYS A 339 10.38 13.97 -24.18
CA LYS A 339 11.00 15.15 -23.53
C LYS A 339 11.22 14.93 -22.03
N ALA A 340 10.26 14.30 -21.34
CA ALA A 340 10.41 13.96 -19.94
C ALA A 340 11.52 12.93 -19.68
N HIS A 341 11.66 11.89 -20.51
CA HIS A 341 12.73 10.90 -20.38
C HIS A 341 14.11 11.54 -20.56
N ALA A 342 14.26 12.45 -21.52
CA ALA A 342 15.50 13.21 -21.72
C ALA A 342 15.82 14.10 -20.51
N ALA A 343 14.87 14.92 -20.05
CA ALA A 343 15.05 15.82 -18.90
C ALA A 343 15.35 15.05 -17.59
N ILE A 344 14.80 13.85 -17.40
CA ILE A 344 15.09 12.97 -16.26
C ILE A 344 16.51 12.38 -16.34
N ARG A 345 17.01 12.07 -17.55
CA ARG A 345 18.39 11.59 -17.76
C ARG A 345 19.41 12.70 -17.48
N GLU A 346 19.11 13.92 -17.90
CA GLU A 346 19.95 15.11 -17.70
C GLU A 346 20.03 15.55 -16.23
N ASN A 347 18.87 15.71 -15.56
CA ASN A 347 18.80 16.31 -14.23
C ASN A 347 18.04 15.43 -13.20
N PRO A 348 18.59 14.28 -12.77
CA PRO A 348 17.90 13.36 -11.85
C PRO A 348 17.89 13.83 -10.38
N VAL A 349 18.62 14.89 -10.02
CA VAL A 349 18.88 15.32 -8.64
C VAL A 349 17.60 15.81 -7.94
N TYR A 350 17.44 15.45 -6.66
CA TYR A 350 16.31 15.93 -5.84
C TYR A 350 16.71 17.11 -4.95
N GLU A 351 16.20 18.29 -5.28
CA GLU A 351 16.27 19.47 -4.41
C GLU A 351 15.12 19.48 -3.39
N LYS A 352 15.50 19.52 -2.11
CA LYS A 352 14.55 19.60 -1.00
C LYS A 352 14.09 21.04 -0.81
N LYS A 353 12.79 21.28 -0.84
CA LYS A 353 12.19 22.61 -0.59
C LYS A 353 12.63 23.16 0.78
N PRO A 354 12.95 24.47 0.89
CA PRO A 354 13.37 25.09 2.13
C PRO A 354 12.25 25.02 3.19
N LYS A 355 12.66 24.89 4.46
CA LYS A 355 11.74 24.77 5.58
C LYS A 355 11.14 26.14 5.91
N LYS A 356 9.85 26.33 5.66
CA LYS A 356 9.13 27.56 6.01
C LYS A 356 9.08 27.76 7.52
N GLU A 357 9.30 28.99 7.96
CA GLU A 357 9.04 29.42 9.34
C GLU A 357 7.54 29.60 9.55
N VAL A 358 6.98 28.94 10.57
CA VAL A 358 5.54 28.92 10.83
C VAL A 358 5.28 29.04 12.32
N LYS A 359 4.45 30.02 12.72
CA LYS A 359 3.97 30.16 14.10
C LYS A 359 3.19 28.90 14.51
N LYS A 360 3.62 28.23 15.59
CA LYS A 360 3.09 26.91 16.00
C LYS A 360 1.67 27.00 16.58
N LYS A 361 0.64 26.93 15.73
CA LYS A 361 -0.77 26.77 16.16
C LYS A 361 -1.07 25.30 16.53
N ARG A 362 -1.82 25.10 17.61
CA ARG A 362 -2.31 23.77 18.03
C ARG A 362 -3.64 23.44 17.36
N TRP A 363 -3.66 22.36 16.56
CA TRP A 363 -4.87 21.87 15.88
C TRP A 363 -5.60 20.76 16.65
N ASN A 364 -4.86 19.97 17.43
CA ASN A 364 -5.38 18.80 18.14
C ASN A 364 -5.61 19.07 19.62
N ARG A 365 -6.74 18.61 20.17
CA ARG A 365 -7.08 18.75 21.60
C ARG A 365 -5.98 18.19 22.50
N PRO A 366 -5.62 18.86 23.62
CA PRO A 366 -4.73 18.29 24.61
C PRO A 366 -5.30 17.02 25.25
N LYS A 367 -4.40 16.11 25.61
CA LYS A 367 -4.71 14.98 26.50
C LYS A 367 -5.03 15.56 27.87
N MET A 368 -6.30 15.46 28.26
CA MET A 368 -6.81 15.90 29.57
C MET A 368 -5.98 15.31 30.72
N SER A 369 -5.72 16.11 31.76
CA SER A 369 -4.93 15.71 32.93
C SER A 369 -5.67 14.64 33.77
N LEU A 370 -5.03 14.11 34.82
CA LEU A 370 -5.69 13.16 35.72
C LEU A 370 -6.74 13.85 36.61
N ALA A 371 -6.41 15.02 37.18
CA ALA A 371 -7.32 15.83 37.99
C ALA A 371 -8.59 16.18 37.19
N GLN A 372 -8.44 16.81 36.03
CA GLN A 372 -9.55 17.17 35.13
C GLN A 372 -10.48 16.00 34.78
N LYS A 373 -10.00 14.74 34.78
CA LYS A 373 -10.85 13.56 34.58
C LYS A 373 -11.61 13.17 35.85
N LYS A 374 -10.97 13.22 37.02
CA LYS A 374 -11.61 12.96 38.32
C LYS A 374 -12.71 14.01 38.58
N ASP A 375 -12.38 15.28 38.43
CA ASP A 375 -13.28 16.40 38.69
C ASP A 375 -14.50 16.34 37.76
N ARG A 376 -14.29 16.03 36.47
CA ARG A 376 -15.36 15.82 35.50
C ARG A 376 -16.28 14.64 35.85
N VAL A 377 -15.78 13.59 36.52
CA VAL A 377 -16.62 12.49 37.01
C VAL A 377 -17.43 12.93 38.23
N ALA A 378 -16.82 13.66 39.16
CA ALA A 378 -17.53 14.22 40.32
C ALA A 378 -18.64 15.19 39.89
N GLN A 379 -18.34 16.15 39.01
CA GLN A 379 -19.30 17.09 38.43
C GLN A 379 -20.48 16.37 37.76
N LYS A 380 -20.22 15.29 37.01
CA LYS A 380 -21.27 14.49 36.36
C LYS A 380 -22.17 13.75 37.35
N LYS A 381 -21.63 13.26 38.48
CA LYS A 381 -22.44 12.66 39.55
C LYS A 381 -23.33 13.73 40.20
N ALA A 382 -22.75 14.87 40.59
CA ALA A 382 -23.47 15.97 41.21
C ALA A 382 -24.51 16.64 40.29
N SER A 383 -24.31 16.66 38.96
CA SER A 383 -25.35 17.10 38.03
C SER A 383 -26.49 16.09 37.86
N PHE A 384 -26.20 14.80 38.01
CA PHE A 384 -27.22 13.74 37.89
C PHE A 384 -28.12 13.69 39.12
N LEU A 385 -27.55 13.74 40.33
CA LEU A 385 -28.33 13.77 41.59
C LEU A 385 -29.30 14.96 41.61
N ARG A 386 -28.80 16.18 41.32
CA ARG A 386 -29.63 17.40 41.19
C ARG A 386 -30.71 17.33 40.11
N ALA A 387 -30.55 16.48 39.09
CA ALA A 387 -31.57 16.26 38.08
C ALA A 387 -32.63 15.25 38.55
N GLN A 388 -32.26 14.27 39.38
CA GLN A 388 -33.23 13.35 40.00
C GLN A 388 -34.04 14.03 41.11
N GLU A 389 -33.40 14.84 41.95
CA GLU A 389 -34.04 15.64 43.01
C GLU A 389 -35.14 16.52 42.39
N ARG A 390 -34.80 17.34 41.40
CA ARG A 390 -35.76 18.21 40.69
C ARG A 390 -36.87 17.46 39.95
N ALA A 391 -36.60 16.24 39.49
CA ALA A 391 -37.60 15.41 38.80
C ALA A 391 -38.48 14.59 39.78
N ALA A 392 -38.20 14.67 41.08
CA ALA A 392 -39.06 14.16 42.15
C ALA A 392 -39.86 15.30 42.83
N GLU A 393 -39.37 16.54 42.72
CA GLU A 393 -40.07 17.77 43.13
C GLU A 393 -41.11 18.26 42.11
N SER A 394 -41.11 17.70 40.89
CA SER A 394 -42.02 18.02 39.76
C SER A 394 -42.99 16.89 39.43
#